data_AF-A0A919A8T0-F1
#
_entry.id   AF-A0A919A8T0-F1
#
_cell.length_a   1.000
_cell.length_b   1.000
_cell.length_c   1.000
_cell.angle_alpha   90.00
_cell.angle_beta   90.00
_cell.angle_gamma   90.00
#
_symmetry.space_group_name_H-M   'P 1'
#
loop_
_entity.id
_entity.type
_entity.pdbx_description
1 polymer ?
#
loop_
_entity_poly.entity_id
_entity_poly.type
_entity_poly.pdbx_seq_one_letter_code
_entity_poly.pdbx_strand_id
1 'polypeptide(L)'
;MIKLGRLPVRVYISADMEGVTGLVDADDVQPGGRDYERGRLMMAEDVNAAVRGALAAGATDITVNDAHGPMRNLRPETLHPAARLIRGRPKNMGMLEGLVPDHDALVCVGYHSRAGALGVLSHSFMGHEIEDMWLDGRPVGEIGLAHATAAAVGVPMVVLTGDDAACAETAEWDAAVTTVAVKYARDRFAADLRPVEEARTAIEEAVAAGLAVLDLVRAGMRGPIRQRSLLRTVLCSPAVEWSARSVLVPSGLPTAGARGLTARWRRRGRPGGRRCAARRRRGCRLRRP
;
A
#
# COMPACT_ATOMS: atom_id res chain seq x y z
N MET A 1 -3.62 -15.30 42.63
CA MET A 1 -3.50 -15.28 41.16
C MET A 1 -3.60 -13.84 40.70
N ILE A 2 -2.46 -13.21 40.43
CA ILE A 2 -2.44 -11.87 39.82
C ILE A 2 -2.86 -12.11 38.36
N LYS A 3 -4.06 -11.67 37.97
CA LYS A 3 -4.38 -11.50 36.55
C LYS A 3 -3.36 -10.50 36.04
N LEU A 4 -2.33 -10.95 35.32
CA LEU A 4 -1.52 -10.04 34.52
C LEU A 4 -2.50 -9.40 33.53
N GLY A 5 -2.92 -8.16 33.82
CA GLY A 5 -3.73 -7.39 32.90
C GLY A 5 -2.96 -7.29 31.60
N ARG A 6 -3.59 -7.70 30.49
CA ARG A 6 -3.05 -7.47 29.15
C ARG A 6 -2.71 -5.99 29.05
N LEU A 7 -1.46 -5.68 28.68
CA LEU A 7 -1.02 -4.30 28.50
C LEU A 7 -1.99 -3.58 27.53
N PRO A 8 -2.20 -2.26 27.71
CA PRO A 8 -3.12 -1.49 26.86
C PRO A 8 -2.77 -1.66 25.39
N VAL A 9 -3.74 -2.12 24.58
CA VAL A 9 -3.55 -2.34 23.14
C VAL A 9 -3.58 -0.99 22.42
N ARG A 10 -2.52 -0.70 21.68
CA ARG A 10 -2.31 0.51 20.89
C ARG A 10 -2.42 0.18 19.40
N VAL A 11 -3.41 0.76 18.72
CA VAL A 11 -3.68 0.49 17.30
C VAL A 11 -3.33 1.72 16.48
N TYR A 12 -2.57 1.50 15.41
CA TYR A 12 -2.30 2.51 14.40
C TYR A 12 -3.14 2.22 13.15
N ILE A 13 -3.86 3.22 12.65
CA ILE A 13 -4.67 3.14 11.44
C ILE A 13 -4.05 4.09 10.40
N SER A 14 -3.58 3.56 9.27
CA SER A 14 -3.27 4.34 8.08
C SER A 14 -4.50 4.36 7.18
N ALA A 15 -4.99 5.54 6.82
CA ALA A 15 -6.23 5.70 6.06
C ALA A 15 -5.98 6.36 4.70
N ASP A 16 -6.22 5.60 3.65
CA ASP A 16 -6.18 6.03 2.27
C ASP A 16 -7.61 6.07 1.67
N MET A 17 -7.78 6.59 0.44
CA MET A 17 -9.12 6.98 -0.04
C MET A 17 -9.62 6.19 -1.26
N GLU A 18 -8.74 5.79 -2.17
CA GLU A 18 -9.08 5.13 -3.43
C GLU A 18 -9.80 3.80 -3.21
N GLY A 19 -9.44 3.06 -2.16
CA GLY A 19 -10.01 1.77 -1.79
C GLY A 19 -11.26 1.83 -0.92
N VAL A 20 -11.69 3.03 -0.49
CA VAL A 20 -12.86 3.22 0.40
C VAL A 20 -14.15 2.72 -0.25
N THR A 21 -15.07 2.26 0.60
CA THR A 21 -16.41 1.80 0.23
C THR A 21 -17.10 2.80 -0.70
N GLY A 22 -17.57 2.32 -1.85
CA GLY A 22 -18.41 3.10 -2.77
C GLY A 22 -17.69 4.08 -3.70
N LEU A 23 -16.40 4.35 -3.51
CA LEU A 23 -15.67 5.33 -4.35
C LEU A 23 -15.07 4.64 -5.59
N VAL A 24 -15.14 5.25 -6.76
CA VAL A 24 -14.64 4.63 -8.00
C VAL A 24 -13.92 5.58 -8.94
N ASP A 25 -14.06 6.89 -8.73
CA ASP A 25 -13.53 7.90 -9.64
C ASP A 25 -12.60 8.91 -8.94
N ALA A 26 -11.76 9.60 -9.71
CA ALA A 26 -10.92 10.68 -9.21
C ALA A 26 -11.76 11.80 -8.57
N ASP A 27 -12.96 12.07 -9.07
CA ASP A 27 -13.88 13.08 -8.52
C ASP A 27 -14.39 12.73 -7.12
N ASP A 28 -14.35 11.46 -6.71
CA ASP A 28 -14.68 11.02 -5.36
C ASP A 28 -13.54 11.29 -4.37
N VAL A 29 -12.29 11.30 -4.84
CA VAL A 29 -11.10 11.25 -3.97
C VAL A 29 -10.21 12.49 -4.06
N GLN A 30 -10.40 13.38 -5.03
CA GLN A 30 -9.54 14.56 -5.21
C GLN A 30 -10.21 15.87 -4.80
N PRO A 31 -9.50 16.78 -4.10
CA PRO A 31 -10.02 18.12 -3.81
C PRO A 31 -10.46 18.86 -5.08
N GLY A 32 -11.68 19.40 -5.05
CA GLY A 32 -12.28 20.07 -6.20
C GLY A 32 -13.13 19.14 -7.09
N GLY A 33 -13.04 17.82 -6.90
CA GLY A 33 -13.95 16.86 -7.50
C GLY A 33 -15.38 17.07 -7.02
N ARG A 34 -16.36 16.81 -7.89
CA ARG A 34 -17.78 17.07 -7.61
C ARG A 34 -18.27 16.34 -6.35
N ASP A 35 -17.75 15.14 -6.13
CA ASP A 35 -18.22 14.21 -5.12
C ASP A 35 -17.25 14.03 -3.94
N TYR A 36 -16.16 14.79 -3.93
CA TYR A 36 -15.09 14.68 -2.95
C TYR A 36 -15.58 14.79 -1.49
N GLU A 37 -16.53 15.68 -1.19
CA GLU A 37 -17.05 15.82 0.16
C GLU A 37 -17.88 14.61 0.62
N ARG A 38 -18.60 13.96 -0.31
CA ARG A 38 -19.23 12.65 -0.04
C ARG A 38 -18.14 11.60 0.19
N GLY A 39 -17.11 11.57 -0.65
CA GLY A 39 -15.99 10.65 -0.51
C GLY A 39 -15.31 10.74 0.86
N ARG A 40 -15.08 11.96 1.37
CA ARG A 40 -14.49 12.18 2.70
C ARG A 40 -15.35 11.62 3.83
N LEU A 41 -16.68 11.72 3.70
CA LEU A 41 -17.60 11.13 4.66
C LEU A 41 -17.55 9.60 4.61
N MET A 42 -17.50 9.02 3.41
CA MET A 42 -17.33 7.57 3.25
C MET A 42 -16.02 7.07 3.87
N MET A 43 -14.91 7.79 3.62
CA MET A 43 -13.60 7.50 4.20
C MET A 43 -13.64 7.56 5.74
N ALA A 44 -14.28 8.61 6.30
CA ALA A 44 -14.42 8.74 7.74
C ALA A 44 -15.22 7.58 8.35
N GLU A 45 -16.29 7.12 7.70
CA GLU A 45 -17.11 6.03 8.22
C GLU A 45 -16.44 4.65 8.15
N ASP A 46 -15.66 4.37 7.10
CA ASP A 46 -14.84 3.15 7.04
C ASP A 46 -13.76 3.15 8.13
N VAL A 47 -13.12 4.30 8.35
CA VAL A 47 -12.17 4.48 9.46
C VAL A 47 -12.87 4.33 10.81
N ASN A 48 -14.07 4.91 10.98
CA ASN A 48 -14.83 4.79 12.21
C ASN A 48 -15.25 3.33 12.48
N ALA A 49 -15.56 2.55 11.45
CA ALA A 49 -15.79 1.11 11.57
C ALA A 49 -14.55 0.37 12.07
N ALA A 50 -13.36 0.69 11.52
CA ALA A 50 -12.11 0.13 12.01
C ALA A 50 -11.83 0.52 13.48
N VAL A 51 -12.12 1.78 13.86
CA VAL A 51 -11.99 2.25 15.25
C VAL A 51 -12.93 1.48 16.18
N ARG A 52 -14.20 1.26 15.80
CA ARG A 52 -15.15 0.45 16.60
C ARG A 52 -14.65 -0.99 16.77
N GLY A 53 -14.12 -1.60 15.71
CA GLY A 53 -13.54 -2.94 15.78
C GLY A 53 -12.34 -3.00 16.73
N ALA A 54 -11.49 -1.97 16.70
CA ALA A 54 -10.36 -1.86 17.62
C ALA A 54 -10.83 -1.74 19.08
N LEU A 55 -11.83 -0.90 19.35
CA LEU A 55 -12.41 -0.74 20.68
C LEU A 55 -13.05 -2.04 21.17
N ALA A 56 -13.77 -2.76 20.31
CA ALA A 56 -14.37 -4.05 20.64
C ALA A 56 -13.30 -5.10 21.03
N ALA A 57 -12.10 -5.01 20.47
CA ALA A 57 -10.95 -5.85 20.85
C ALA A 57 -10.14 -5.33 22.07
N GLY A 58 -10.62 -4.28 22.73
CA GLY A 58 -9.99 -3.70 23.92
C GLY A 58 -8.84 -2.75 23.65
N ALA A 59 -8.78 -2.14 22.46
CA ALA A 59 -7.85 -1.03 22.21
C ALA A 59 -8.16 0.15 23.13
N THR A 60 -7.11 0.78 23.64
CA THR A 60 -7.20 1.93 24.56
C THR A 60 -6.46 3.16 24.06
N ASP A 61 -5.62 3.00 23.03
CA ASP A 61 -4.96 4.06 22.30
C ASP A 61 -5.12 3.78 20.80
N ILE A 62 -5.74 4.71 20.09
CA ILE A 62 -6.00 4.57 18.66
C ILE A 62 -5.50 5.81 17.95
N THR A 63 -4.49 5.63 17.11
CA THR A 63 -3.94 6.68 16.26
C THR A 63 -4.43 6.47 14.84
N VAL A 64 -5.02 7.50 14.23
CA VAL A 64 -5.45 7.52 12.83
C VAL A 64 -4.58 8.50 12.07
N ASN A 65 -3.97 8.06 10.97
CA ASN A 65 -3.17 8.89 10.07
C ASN A 65 -3.85 8.99 8.71
N ASP A 66 -4.19 10.22 8.33
CA ASP A 66 -4.71 10.52 6.99
C ASP A 66 -3.57 10.42 5.96
N ALA A 67 -3.60 9.40 5.11
CA ALA A 67 -2.50 9.01 4.24
C ALA A 67 -2.70 9.40 2.76
N HIS A 68 -3.92 9.71 2.36
CA HIS A 68 -4.28 10.05 0.98
C HIS A 68 -3.68 11.39 0.51
N GLY A 69 -3.73 11.73 -0.78
CA GLY A 69 -3.56 13.08 -1.35
C GLY A 69 -3.95 14.21 -0.37
N PRO A 70 -3.55 15.47 -0.50
CA PRO A 70 -3.08 16.38 0.59
C PRO A 70 -3.02 15.97 2.11
N MET A 71 -3.40 14.76 2.53
CA MET A 71 -3.48 14.26 3.91
C MET A 71 -4.39 15.11 4.80
N ARG A 72 -5.45 15.71 4.24
CA ARG A 72 -6.41 16.59 4.96
C ARG A 72 -7.87 16.22 4.72
N ASN A 73 -8.13 14.96 4.41
CA ASN A 73 -9.40 14.38 4.06
C ASN A 73 -10.26 14.13 5.30
N LEU A 74 -9.76 13.39 6.30
CA LEU A 74 -10.47 13.09 7.55
C LEU A 74 -10.70 14.37 8.34
N ARG A 75 -11.94 14.63 8.77
CA ARG A 75 -12.31 15.81 9.56
C ARG A 75 -12.35 15.44 11.06
N PRO A 76 -11.76 16.24 11.96
CA PRO A 76 -11.81 15.96 13.39
C PRO A 76 -13.24 15.79 13.92
N GLU A 77 -14.19 16.54 13.37
CA GLU A 77 -15.59 16.57 13.83
C GLU A 77 -16.39 15.33 13.39
N THR A 78 -15.91 14.57 12.41
CA THR A 78 -16.57 13.35 11.90
C THR A 78 -15.81 12.08 12.30
N LEU A 79 -14.63 12.22 12.90
CA LEU A 79 -13.84 11.09 13.36
C LEU A 79 -14.36 10.61 14.72
N HIS A 80 -14.31 9.30 14.93
CA HIS A 80 -14.67 8.69 16.20
C HIS A 80 -13.88 9.32 17.36
N PRO A 81 -14.53 9.73 18.47
CA PRO A 81 -13.90 10.53 19.53
C PRO A 81 -12.81 9.82 20.33
N ALA A 82 -12.76 8.48 20.25
CA ALA A 82 -11.70 7.69 20.87
C ALA A 82 -10.36 7.70 20.09
N ALA A 83 -10.35 8.23 18.86
CA ALA A 83 -9.17 8.24 18.01
C ALA A 83 -8.45 9.60 18.03
N ARG A 84 -7.13 9.56 18.07
CA ARG A 84 -6.25 10.71 17.82
C ARG A 84 -5.95 10.79 16.33
N LEU A 85 -6.07 11.98 15.73
CA LEU A 85 -5.84 12.21 14.30
C LEU A 85 -4.47 12.84 14.01
N ILE A 86 -3.75 12.27 13.04
CA ILE A 86 -2.60 12.86 12.36
C ILE A 86 -3.05 13.31 10.97
N ARG A 87 -2.94 14.61 10.71
CA ARG A 87 -3.48 15.29 9.52
C ARG A 87 -2.52 16.36 9.02
N GLY A 88 -2.42 16.49 7.71
CA GLY A 88 -1.68 17.54 6.99
C GLY A 88 -0.38 17.04 6.37
N ARG A 89 0.29 17.97 5.68
CA ARG A 89 1.63 17.80 5.09
C ARG A 89 2.48 19.03 5.43
N PRO A 90 3.82 18.93 5.49
CA PRO A 90 4.63 17.72 5.26
C PRO A 90 4.60 16.74 6.46
N LYS A 91 4.83 15.46 6.17
CA LYS A 91 5.00 14.38 7.16
C LYS A 91 6.23 13.56 6.79
N ASN A 92 7.11 13.29 7.75
CA ASN A 92 8.41 12.65 7.48
C ASN A 92 8.26 11.20 7.03
N MET A 93 7.33 10.45 7.64
CA MET A 93 7.04 9.06 7.25
C MET A 93 5.81 8.95 6.32
N GLY A 94 5.32 10.07 5.78
CA GLY A 94 4.22 10.09 4.80
C GLY A 94 2.97 9.34 5.28
N MET A 95 2.67 8.22 4.61
CA MET A 95 1.51 7.37 4.91
C MET A 95 1.60 6.67 6.28
N LEU A 96 2.76 6.63 6.93
CA LEU A 96 2.96 6.01 8.23
C LEU A 96 3.49 6.98 9.30
N GLU A 97 3.20 8.28 9.16
CA GLU A 97 3.58 9.29 10.17
C GLU A 97 3.11 8.96 11.57
N GLY A 98 4.03 9.00 12.53
CA GLY A 98 3.74 8.70 13.93
C GLY A 98 3.62 7.21 14.26
N LEU A 99 3.88 6.30 13.31
CA LEU A 99 4.03 4.88 13.61
C LEU A 99 5.33 4.69 14.39
N VAL A 100 5.22 4.13 15.59
CA VAL A 100 6.34 3.85 16.50
C VAL A 100 6.28 2.41 17.02
N PRO A 101 7.41 1.83 17.50
CA PRO A 101 7.47 0.44 17.96
C PRO A 101 6.51 0.08 19.10
N ASP A 102 6.04 1.08 19.83
CA ASP A 102 5.06 0.95 20.90
C ASP A 102 3.64 0.61 20.42
N HIS A 103 3.35 0.74 19.12
CA HIS A 103 2.06 0.29 18.59
C HIS A 103 2.03 -1.24 18.52
N ASP A 104 0.89 -1.82 18.87
CA ASP A 104 0.74 -3.26 18.83
C ASP A 104 0.33 -3.78 17.44
N ALA A 105 -0.35 -2.95 16.65
CA ALA A 105 -0.85 -3.33 15.33
C ALA A 105 -0.99 -2.14 14.38
N LEU A 106 -0.80 -2.40 13.09
CA LEU A 106 -1.15 -1.54 11.97
C LEU A 106 -2.40 -2.08 11.26
N VAL A 107 -3.38 -1.20 11.05
CA VAL A 107 -4.54 -1.41 10.20
C VAL A 107 -4.48 -0.43 9.02
N CYS A 108 -4.65 -0.93 7.80
CA CYS A 108 -4.68 -0.11 6.60
C CYS A 108 -6.11 -0.03 6.07
N VAL A 109 -6.69 1.18 6.02
CA VAL A 109 -8.06 1.41 5.59
C VAL A 109 -8.10 2.08 4.23
N GLY A 110 -8.91 1.58 3.30
CA GLY A 110 -9.14 2.22 2.01
C GLY A 110 -7.95 2.19 1.04
N TYR A 111 -7.08 1.18 1.13
CA TYR A 111 -5.93 1.02 0.25
C TYR A 111 -6.32 0.47 -1.13
N HIS A 112 -5.51 0.74 -2.14
CA HIS A 112 -5.72 0.30 -3.52
C HIS A 112 -4.53 -0.49 -4.07
N SER A 113 -4.74 -1.21 -5.17
CA SER A 113 -3.67 -1.95 -5.83
C SER A 113 -2.64 -1.02 -6.49
N ARG A 114 -1.41 -1.53 -6.61
CA ARG A 114 -0.26 -0.80 -7.15
C ARG A 114 -0.41 -0.39 -8.63
N ALA A 115 0.42 0.56 -9.05
CA ALA A 115 0.63 0.84 -10.46
C ALA A 115 1.04 -0.43 -11.23
N GLY A 116 0.54 -0.57 -12.46
CA GLY A 116 0.79 -1.75 -13.30
C GLY A 116 -0.10 -2.97 -12.98
N ALA A 117 -0.95 -2.90 -11.96
CA ALA A 117 -1.95 -3.92 -11.64
C ALA A 117 -3.40 -3.44 -11.93
N LEU A 118 -4.32 -4.39 -12.11
CA LEU A 118 -5.76 -4.11 -12.09
C LEU A 118 -6.18 -3.69 -10.69
N GLY A 119 -7.18 -2.82 -10.60
CA GLY A 119 -7.84 -2.41 -9.36
C GLY A 119 -8.41 -1.00 -9.50
N VAL A 120 -9.42 -0.69 -8.70
CA VAL A 120 -10.07 0.63 -8.70
C VAL A 120 -9.02 1.68 -8.33
N LEU A 121 -8.88 2.68 -9.20
CA LEU A 121 -7.93 3.78 -9.10
C LEU A 121 -6.46 3.34 -8.91
N SER A 122 -6.10 2.16 -9.41
CA SER A 122 -4.76 1.58 -9.22
C SER A 122 -3.64 2.53 -9.64
N HIS A 123 -2.68 2.72 -8.74
CA HIS A 123 -1.47 3.54 -8.92
C HIS A 123 -0.46 3.31 -7.78
N SER A 124 0.67 4.03 -7.79
CA SER A 124 1.63 4.08 -6.69
C SER A 124 2.14 5.51 -6.51
N PHE A 125 1.85 6.14 -5.37
CA PHE A 125 2.12 7.53 -5.00
C PHE A 125 1.69 8.54 -6.07
N MET A 126 2.61 8.90 -6.96
CA MET A 126 2.36 9.84 -8.05
C MET A 126 1.92 9.04 -9.27
N GLY A 127 0.63 8.70 -9.33
CA GLY A 127 0.08 7.79 -10.35
C GLY A 127 0.23 8.22 -11.81
N HIS A 128 0.48 9.51 -12.07
CA HIS A 128 0.83 9.98 -13.42
C HIS A 128 2.30 9.77 -13.79
N GLU A 129 3.16 9.63 -12.79
CA GLU A 129 4.61 9.58 -12.96
C GLU A 129 5.14 8.16 -12.84
N ILE A 130 4.64 7.37 -11.88
CA ILE A 130 5.14 6.05 -11.53
C ILE A 130 4.33 4.97 -12.25
N GLU A 131 5.00 4.14 -13.05
CA GLU A 131 4.37 3.02 -13.75
C GLU A 131 4.45 1.71 -12.99
N ASP A 132 5.57 1.47 -12.31
CA ASP A 132 5.86 0.25 -11.55
C ASP A 132 6.94 0.57 -10.51
N MET A 133 6.92 -0.14 -9.38
CA MET A 133 7.98 -0.13 -8.37
C MET A 133 8.37 -1.55 -7.98
N TRP A 134 9.60 -1.72 -7.49
CA TRP A 134 10.11 -2.97 -6.94
C TRP A 134 10.81 -2.74 -5.61
N LEU A 135 10.59 -3.66 -4.66
CA LEU A 135 11.35 -3.78 -3.42
C LEU A 135 12.06 -5.14 -3.43
N ASP A 136 13.39 -5.11 -3.42
CA ASP A 136 14.24 -6.31 -3.49
C ASP A 136 13.87 -7.25 -4.66
N GLY A 137 13.56 -6.64 -5.82
CA GLY A 137 13.21 -7.33 -7.06
C GLY A 137 11.76 -7.82 -7.15
N ARG A 138 10.95 -7.63 -6.11
CA ARG A 138 9.53 -7.97 -6.10
C ARG A 138 8.67 -6.75 -6.45
N PRO A 139 7.69 -6.85 -7.37
CA PRO A 139 6.77 -5.75 -7.64
C PRO A 139 6.08 -5.27 -6.37
N VAL A 140 6.02 -3.95 -6.17
CA VAL A 140 5.52 -3.34 -4.94
C VAL A 140 4.73 -2.07 -5.26
N GLY A 141 3.76 -1.75 -4.42
CA GLY A 141 3.13 -0.43 -4.34
C GLY A 141 3.11 0.07 -2.90
N GLU A 142 2.13 0.91 -2.60
CA GLU A 142 1.96 1.50 -1.28
C GLU A 142 1.69 0.46 -0.20
N ILE A 143 0.90 -0.58 -0.52
CA ILE A 143 0.60 -1.71 0.38
C ILE A 143 1.90 -2.37 0.87
N GLY A 144 2.74 -2.83 -0.05
CA GLY A 144 3.96 -3.55 0.29
C GLY A 144 5.01 -2.67 0.97
N LEU A 145 5.08 -1.38 0.61
CA LEU A 145 5.96 -0.42 1.30
C LEU A 145 5.47 -0.10 2.72
N ALA A 146 4.17 0.06 2.92
CA ALA A 146 3.58 0.23 4.25
C ALA A 146 3.85 -1.00 5.13
N HIS A 147 3.63 -2.19 4.59
CA HIS A 147 3.91 -3.46 5.27
C HIS A 147 5.40 -3.59 5.65
N ALA A 148 6.30 -3.41 4.68
CA ALA A 148 7.74 -3.51 4.92
C ALA A 148 8.24 -2.48 5.95
N THR A 149 7.73 -1.25 5.88
CA THR A 149 8.07 -0.19 6.84
C THR A 149 7.56 -0.54 8.25
N ALA A 150 6.32 -0.99 8.38
CA ALA A 150 5.75 -1.38 9.67
C ALA A 150 6.52 -2.57 10.28
N ALA A 151 6.86 -3.56 9.47
CA ALA A 151 7.69 -4.69 9.88
C ALA A 151 9.08 -4.23 10.36
N ALA A 152 9.70 -3.27 9.69
CA ALA A 152 10.98 -2.68 10.11
C ALA A 152 10.89 -1.90 11.43
N VAL A 153 9.73 -1.28 11.72
CA VAL A 153 9.43 -0.64 13.02
C VAL A 153 9.10 -1.68 14.11
N GLY A 154 8.77 -2.91 13.72
CA GLY A 154 8.39 -4.00 14.62
C GLY A 154 6.88 -4.08 14.90
N VAL A 155 6.06 -3.42 14.09
CA VAL A 155 4.59 -3.38 14.22
C VAL A 155 3.97 -4.22 13.11
N PRO A 156 3.19 -5.27 13.43
CA PRO A 156 2.54 -6.10 12.43
C PRO A 156 1.38 -5.36 11.76
N MET A 157 1.29 -5.43 10.43
CA MET A 157 0.03 -5.16 9.73
C MET A 157 -0.92 -6.34 9.99
N VAL A 158 -2.12 -6.07 10.52
CA VAL A 158 -3.09 -7.13 10.86
C VAL A 158 -4.30 -7.13 9.95
N VAL A 159 -4.70 -5.96 9.46
CA VAL A 159 -5.85 -5.80 8.57
C VAL A 159 -5.52 -4.83 7.45
N LEU A 160 -5.98 -5.15 6.24
CA LEU A 160 -6.07 -4.22 5.12
C LEU A 160 -7.47 -4.25 4.52
N THR A 161 -8.01 -3.08 4.18
CA THR A 161 -9.30 -2.93 3.50
C THR A 161 -9.10 -2.16 2.20
N GLY A 162 -9.87 -2.52 1.17
CA GLY A 162 -9.72 -1.97 -0.17
C GLY A 162 -10.66 -2.63 -1.17
N ASP A 163 -10.31 -2.60 -2.45
CA ASP A 163 -10.94 -3.48 -3.44
C ASP A 163 -10.37 -4.91 -3.38
N ASP A 164 -10.96 -5.82 -4.15
CA ASP A 164 -10.52 -7.21 -4.26
C ASP A 164 -9.08 -7.34 -4.78
N ALA A 165 -8.65 -6.44 -5.67
CA ALA A 165 -7.28 -6.42 -6.17
C ALA A 165 -6.25 -6.02 -5.09
N ALA A 166 -6.54 -5.00 -4.28
CA ALA A 166 -5.73 -4.63 -3.12
C ALA A 166 -5.66 -5.78 -2.10
N CYS A 167 -6.78 -6.47 -1.88
CA CYS A 167 -6.83 -7.65 -1.01
C CYS A 167 -5.97 -8.80 -1.56
N ALA A 168 -6.02 -9.06 -2.86
CA ALA A 168 -5.19 -10.07 -3.50
C ALA A 168 -3.70 -9.72 -3.42
N GLU A 169 -3.33 -8.45 -3.70
CA GLU A 169 -1.96 -7.96 -3.56
C GLU A 169 -1.44 -8.14 -2.13
N THR A 170 -2.28 -7.86 -1.14
CA THR A 170 -1.93 -8.03 0.28
C THR A 170 -1.73 -9.50 0.63
N ALA A 171 -2.64 -10.38 0.21
CA ALA A 171 -2.55 -11.82 0.49
C ALA A 171 -1.34 -12.47 -0.20
N GLU A 172 -0.97 -12.00 -1.40
CA GLU A 172 0.30 -12.37 -2.03
C GLU A 172 1.49 -11.86 -1.21
N TRP A 173 1.41 -10.64 -0.67
CA TRP A 173 2.47 -10.03 0.12
C TRP A 173 2.72 -10.75 1.45
N ASP A 174 1.65 -10.97 2.21
CA ASP A 174 1.63 -11.63 3.50
C ASP A 174 0.23 -12.21 3.76
N ALA A 175 0.11 -13.54 3.61
CA ALA A 175 -1.15 -14.25 3.80
C ALA A 175 -1.65 -14.26 5.26
N ALA A 176 -0.86 -13.78 6.22
CA ALA A 176 -1.30 -13.62 7.61
C ALA A 176 -2.14 -12.35 7.82
N VAL A 177 -2.07 -11.38 6.91
CA VAL A 177 -2.87 -10.15 6.98
C VAL A 177 -4.30 -10.46 6.59
N THR A 178 -5.25 -10.12 7.46
CA THR A 178 -6.68 -10.24 7.14
C THR A 178 -7.07 -9.15 6.16
N THR A 179 -7.83 -9.50 5.12
CA THR A 179 -8.22 -8.54 4.08
C THR A 179 -9.75 -8.40 4.00
N VAL A 180 -10.21 -7.18 3.72
CA VAL A 180 -11.65 -6.88 3.52
C VAL A 180 -11.84 -6.15 2.19
N ALA A 181 -12.38 -6.87 1.21
CA ALA A 181 -12.82 -6.28 -0.05
C ALA A 181 -14.17 -5.58 0.17
N VAL A 182 -14.20 -4.25 0.10
CA VAL A 182 -15.43 -3.43 0.23
C VAL A 182 -16.07 -3.12 -1.12
N LYS A 183 -15.40 -3.51 -2.20
CA LYS A 183 -15.86 -3.44 -3.59
C LYS A 183 -15.02 -4.39 -4.43
N TYR A 184 -15.53 -4.73 -5.61
CA TYR A 184 -14.91 -5.67 -6.54
C TYR A 184 -14.66 -4.98 -7.87
N ALA A 185 -13.41 -4.85 -8.27
CA ALA A 185 -13.00 -4.13 -9.47
C ALA A 185 -13.56 -4.82 -10.72
N ARG A 186 -14.28 -4.04 -11.53
CA ARG A 186 -14.62 -4.39 -12.91
C ARG A 186 -13.59 -3.82 -13.88
N ASP A 187 -13.11 -2.62 -13.59
CA ASP A 187 -12.00 -1.94 -14.25
C ASP A 187 -11.42 -0.89 -13.29
N ARG A 188 -10.45 -0.09 -13.74
CA ARG A 188 -9.81 0.97 -12.97
C ARG A 188 -10.77 2.04 -12.44
N PHE A 189 -11.94 2.20 -13.05
CA PHE A 189 -12.93 3.22 -12.67
C PHE A 189 -14.35 2.66 -12.51
N ALA A 190 -14.47 1.34 -12.34
CA ALA A 190 -15.76 0.68 -12.23
C ALA A 190 -15.65 -0.50 -11.27
N ALA A 191 -16.66 -0.66 -10.41
CA ALA A 191 -16.69 -1.74 -9.44
C ALA A 191 -18.12 -2.20 -9.14
N ASP A 192 -18.25 -3.47 -8.76
CA ASP A 192 -19.42 -3.93 -8.00
C ASP A 192 -19.21 -3.55 -6.54
N LEU A 193 -20.14 -2.80 -5.97
CA LEU A 193 -20.01 -2.30 -4.60
C LEU A 193 -20.59 -3.30 -3.60
N ARG A 194 -19.87 -3.54 -2.51
CA ARG A 194 -20.50 -4.14 -1.32
C ARG A 194 -21.47 -3.11 -0.73
N PRO A 195 -22.68 -3.52 -0.27
CA PRO A 195 -23.58 -2.63 0.45
C PRO A 195 -22.86 -1.93 1.61
N VAL A 196 -23.12 -0.63 1.78
CA VAL A 196 -22.35 0.23 2.69
C VAL A 196 -22.30 -0.29 4.13
N GLU A 197 -23.44 -0.71 4.67
CA GLU A 197 -23.48 -1.24 6.04
C GLU A 197 -22.77 -2.60 6.15
N GLU A 198 -22.87 -3.45 5.13
CA GLU A 198 -22.15 -4.73 5.10
C GLU A 198 -20.64 -4.52 5.05
N ALA A 199 -20.17 -3.53 4.27
CA ALA A 199 -18.75 -3.17 4.23
C ALA A 199 -18.26 -2.70 5.60
N ARG A 200 -19.00 -1.82 6.28
CA ARG A 200 -18.65 -1.33 7.61
C ARG A 200 -18.63 -2.43 8.66
N THR A 201 -19.63 -3.31 8.68
CA THR A 201 -19.65 -4.48 9.56
C THR A 201 -18.45 -5.38 9.30
N ALA A 202 -18.13 -5.67 8.04
CA ALA A 202 -16.98 -6.50 7.71
C ALA A 202 -15.64 -5.88 8.14
N ILE A 203 -15.47 -4.56 8.00
CA ILE A 203 -14.28 -3.83 8.50
C ILE A 203 -14.19 -3.97 10.02
N GLU A 204 -15.29 -3.69 10.73
CA GLU A 204 -15.34 -3.74 12.19
C GLU A 204 -15.00 -5.14 12.74
N GLU A 205 -15.61 -6.18 12.17
CA GLU A 205 -15.37 -7.57 12.54
C GLU A 205 -13.94 -8.02 12.24
N ALA A 206 -13.40 -7.66 11.07
CA ALA A 206 -12.04 -8.02 10.68
C ALA A 206 -11.00 -7.38 11.62
N VAL A 207 -11.18 -6.12 12.01
CA VAL A 207 -10.28 -5.45 12.95
C VAL A 207 -10.38 -6.08 14.34
N ALA A 208 -11.59 -6.37 14.81
CA ALA A 208 -11.78 -7.03 16.10
C ALA A 208 -11.10 -8.42 16.13
N ALA A 209 -11.29 -9.22 15.07
CA ALA A 209 -10.70 -10.54 14.94
C ALA A 209 -9.16 -10.50 14.80
N GLY A 210 -8.64 -9.60 13.97
CA GLY A 210 -7.18 -9.45 13.76
C GLY A 210 -6.43 -9.08 15.03
N LEU A 211 -7.04 -8.28 15.91
CA LEU A 211 -6.46 -7.89 17.20
C LEU A 211 -6.63 -8.96 18.29
N ALA A 212 -7.59 -9.87 18.16
CA ALA A 212 -7.78 -10.99 19.08
C ALA A 212 -6.63 -12.03 18.98
N VAL A 213 -6.04 -12.18 17.79
CA VAL A 213 -4.95 -13.13 17.51
C VAL A 213 -3.55 -12.48 17.54
N LEU A 214 -3.45 -11.26 18.06
CA LEU A 214 -2.22 -10.44 17.97
C LEU A 214 -0.97 -11.11 18.55
N ASP A 215 -1.12 -11.86 19.64
CA ASP A 215 0.00 -12.60 20.25
C ASP A 215 0.53 -13.71 19.32
N LEU A 216 -0.34 -14.35 18.54
CA LEU A 216 0.04 -15.33 17.53
C LEU A 216 0.73 -14.67 16.34
N VAL A 217 0.22 -13.52 15.89
CA VAL A 217 0.83 -12.74 14.80
C VAL A 217 2.24 -12.30 15.18
N ARG A 218 2.42 -11.80 16.41
CA ARG A 218 3.73 -11.42 16.96
C ARG A 218 4.69 -12.60 17.07
N ALA A 219 4.21 -13.76 17.51
CA ALA A 219 5.01 -14.97 17.56
C ALA A 219 5.44 -15.42 16.14
N GLY A 220 4.56 -15.27 15.15
CA GLY A 220 4.86 -15.52 13.74
C GLY A 220 5.92 -14.59 13.16
N MET A 221 5.87 -13.29 13.48
CA MET A 221 6.91 -12.33 13.08
C MET A 221 8.29 -12.62 13.71
N ARG A 222 8.30 -13.20 14.92
CA ARG A 222 9.53 -13.64 15.61
C ARG A 222 10.01 -15.01 15.15
N GLY A 223 9.17 -15.79 14.48
CA GLY A 223 9.58 -16.96 13.72
C GLY A 223 10.54 -16.54 12.59
N PRO A 224 11.38 -17.44 12.06
CA PRO A 224 12.22 -17.09 10.92
C PRO A 224 11.28 -16.73 9.77
N ILE A 225 11.09 -15.43 9.54
CA ILE A 225 10.43 -14.92 8.35
C ILE A 225 11.18 -15.60 7.20
N ARG A 226 10.51 -16.53 6.51
CA ARG A 226 11.01 -17.16 5.28
C ARG A 226 10.99 -16.14 4.14
N GLN A 227 11.44 -14.92 4.38
CA GLN A 227 12.09 -14.18 3.32
C GLN A 227 13.36 -14.96 3.03
N ARG A 228 13.36 -15.66 1.90
CA ARG A 228 14.55 -16.25 1.27
C ARG A 228 15.53 -15.14 0.82
N SER A 229 15.71 -14.08 1.60
CA SER A 229 16.90 -13.26 1.52
C SER A 229 17.97 -14.00 2.31
N LEU A 230 18.88 -14.65 1.58
CA LEU A 230 20.15 -15.14 2.10
C LEU A 230 20.68 -14.14 3.12
N LEU A 231 20.67 -14.55 4.39
CA LEU A 231 21.31 -13.85 5.50
C LEU A 231 22.83 -14.02 5.31
N ARG A 232 23.34 -13.32 4.31
CA ARG A 232 24.74 -12.92 4.27
C ARG A 232 24.71 -11.54 4.90
N THR A 233 25.31 -11.39 6.07
CA THR A 233 25.56 -10.10 6.73
C THR A 233 26.40 -9.22 5.80
N VAL A 234 25.71 -8.61 4.87
CA VAL A 234 26.09 -7.44 4.10
C VAL A 234 24.98 -6.48 4.44
N LEU A 235 25.33 -5.25 4.81
CA LEU A 235 24.39 -4.13 4.90
C LEU A 235 23.73 -3.94 3.51
N CYS A 236 22.76 -4.78 3.17
CA CYS A 236 21.88 -4.57 2.03
C CYS A 236 20.79 -3.65 2.54
N SER A 237 20.97 -2.35 2.31
CA SER A 237 19.84 -1.42 2.35
C SER A 237 18.77 -1.95 1.39
N PRO A 238 17.48 -1.94 1.77
CA PRO A 238 16.40 -2.33 0.86
C PRO A 238 16.54 -1.54 -0.44
N ALA A 239 16.52 -2.24 -1.56
CA ALA A 239 16.68 -1.61 -2.88
C ALA A 239 15.29 -1.31 -3.44
N VAL A 240 14.94 -0.03 -3.48
CA VAL A 240 13.73 0.45 -4.16
C VAL A 240 14.10 0.89 -5.58
N GLU A 241 13.45 0.28 -6.57
CA GLU A 241 13.56 0.65 -7.98
C GLU A 241 12.17 1.09 -8.50
N TRP A 242 12.09 2.06 -9.42
CA TRP A 242 10.83 2.41 -10.07
C TRP A 242 11.00 2.81 -11.54
N SER A 243 9.92 2.71 -12.31
CA SER A 243 9.81 3.16 -13.70
C SER A 243 8.95 4.43 -13.77
N ALA A 244 9.36 5.42 -14.58
CA ALA A 244 8.63 6.68 -14.72
C ALA A 244 8.39 7.10 -16.19
N ARG A 245 7.25 7.78 -16.45
CA ARG A 245 6.84 8.25 -17.79
C ARG A 245 7.57 9.50 -18.29
N SER A 246 8.01 10.35 -17.38
CA SER A 246 8.51 11.70 -17.69
C SER A 246 9.91 11.93 -17.12
N VAL A 247 10.93 11.33 -17.74
CA VAL A 247 12.32 11.74 -17.52
C VAL A 247 12.97 12.15 -18.84
N LEU A 248 12.98 13.46 -19.10
CA LEU A 248 13.98 14.09 -19.96
C LEU A 248 15.29 14.14 -19.16
N VAL A 249 16.30 13.40 -19.60
CA VAL A 249 17.65 13.45 -19.01
C VAL A 249 18.42 14.61 -19.65
N PRO A 250 18.91 15.62 -18.91
CA PRO A 250 19.94 16.51 -19.41
C PRO A 250 21.20 15.67 -19.65
N SER A 251 21.67 15.62 -20.89
CA SER A 251 22.88 14.92 -21.26
C SER A 251 24.10 15.59 -20.61
N GLY A 252 24.72 14.90 -19.64
CA GLY A 252 26.08 15.18 -19.20
C GLY A 252 26.22 15.67 -17.76
N LEU A 253 26.28 14.75 -16.80
CA LEU A 253 27.01 14.95 -15.56
C LEU A 253 27.79 13.66 -15.21
N PRO A 254 29.05 13.78 -14.73
CA PRO A 254 29.89 12.62 -14.44
C PRO A 254 29.46 11.94 -13.14
N THR A 255 29.43 10.61 -13.15
CA THR A 255 29.24 9.78 -11.96
C THR A 255 30.50 9.83 -11.08
N ALA A 256 30.49 10.65 -10.03
CA ALA A 256 31.44 10.56 -8.93
C ALA A 256 30.77 9.88 -7.72
N GLY A 257 31.50 8.94 -7.11
CA GLY A 257 30.96 7.94 -6.19
C GLY A 257 30.40 8.49 -4.87
N ALA A 258 29.18 8.07 -4.57
CA ALA A 258 28.71 7.79 -3.22
C ALA A 258 27.85 6.52 -3.31
N ARG A 259 28.16 5.52 -2.48
CA ARG A 259 27.42 4.25 -2.43
C ARG A 259 26.11 4.45 -1.67
N GLY A 260 24.98 4.25 -2.34
CA GLY A 260 23.63 4.26 -1.75
C GLY A 260 22.61 4.75 -2.78
N LEU A 261 21.59 3.93 -3.06
CA LEU A 261 20.56 4.08 -4.12
C LEU A 261 21.07 3.89 -5.58
N THR A 262 21.07 2.64 -6.04
CA THR A 262 21.00 2.34 -7.48
C THR A 262 19.55 2.28 -7.92
N ALA A 263 19.00 3.40 -8.41
CA ALA A 263 17.82 3.37 -9.26
C ALA A 263 18.23 2.84 -10.64
N ARG A 264 17.83 1.62 -10.99
CA ARG A 264 18.17 1.01 -12.28
C ARG A 264 17.00 1.15 -13.26
N TRP A 265 17.01 2.23 -14.03
CA TRP A 265 15.97 2.56 -15.01
C TRP A 265 16.04 1.67 -16.26
N ARG A 266 14.96 0.93 -16.59
CA ARG A 266 14.83 0.20 -17.86
C ARG A 266 14.06 1.04 -18.89
N ARG A 267 14.71 1.40 -19.99
CA ARG A 267 14.02 1.96 -21.18
C ARG A 267 13.18 0.86 -21.85
N ARG A 268 11.87 1.09 -22.03
CA ARG A 268 11.07 0.34 -23.03
C ARG A 268 11.54 0.73 -24.43
N GLY A 269 12.00 -0.23 -25.21
CA GLY A 269 12.31 -0.05 -26.62
C GLY A 269 11.06 0.31 -27.42
N ARG A 270 11.15 1.34 -28.27
CA ARG A 270 10.09 1.70 -29.23
C ARG A 270 9.87 0.54 -30.23
N PRO A 271 8.61 0.22 -30.60
CA PRO A 271 8.36 -0.61 -31.77
C PRO A 271 8.47 0.25 -33.05
N GLY A 272 9.28 -0.19 -34.02
CA GLY A 272 9.29 0.36 -35.37
C GLY A 272 10.52 1.20 -35.72
N GLY A 273 11.36 0.66 -36.62
CA GLY A 273 12.50 1.37 -37.19
C GLY A 273 13.24 0.52 -38.22
N ARG A 274 12.82 0.64 -39.47
CA ARG A 274 13.33 0.01 -40.69
C ARG A 274 14.86 -0.18 -40.69
N ARG A 275 15.36 -1.39 -40.96
CA ARG A 275 16.73 -1.59 -41.45
C ARG A 275 16.70 -1.88 -42.94
N CYS A 276 17.05 -0.86 -43.72
CA CYS A 276 17.43 -0.98 -45.12
C CYS A 276 18.85 -1.57 -45.21
N ALA A 277 19.07 -2.27 -46.31
CA ALA A 277 20.20 -3.13 -46.65
C ALA A 277 21.60 -2.51 -46.56
N ALA A 278 22.59 -3.36 -46.26
CA ALA A 278 23.87 -3.36 -46.97
C ALA A 278 24.42 -4.80 -47.07
N ARG A 279 24.56 -5.25 -48.32
CA ARG A 279 25.18 -6.51 -48.75
C ARG A 279 26.65 -6.58 -48.33
N ARG A 280 27.16 -7.79 -48.04
CA ARG A 280 28.29 -8.43 -48.76
C ARG A 280 28.53 -9.90 -48.33
N ARG A 281 28.13 -10.79 -49.25
CA ARG A 281 28.78 -12.02 -49.78
C ARG A 281 29.47 -13.06 -48.87
N ARG A 282 29.20 -14.31 -49.29
CA ARG A 282 29.90 -15.62 -49.16
C ARG A 282 29.25 -16.51 -48.09
N GLY A 283 28.62 -17.65 -48.34
CA GLY A 283 28.48 -18.49 -49.53
C GLY A 283 28.60 -19.94 -49.06
N CYS A 284 27.54 -20.77 -49.10
CA CYS A 284 27.66 -22.22 -49.26
C CYS A 284 26.29 -22.89 -49.51
N ARG A 285 26.12 -23.30 -50.78
CA ARG A 285 25.52 -24.53 -51.32
C ARG A 285 24.26 -25.13 -50.68
N LEU A 286 23.20 -25.07 -51.49
CA LEU A 286 22.08 -26.01 -51.62
C LEU A 286 22.51 -27.49 -51.60
N ARG A 287 21.65 -28.35 -51.07
CA ARG A 287 21.13 -29.54 -51.75
C ARG A 287 19.81 -30.03 -51.12
N ARG A 288 18.74 -29.90 -51.91
CA ARG A 288 17.52 -30.75 -51.96
C ARG A 288 17.85 -32.05 -52.74
N PRO A 289 17.00 -33.08 -52.89
CA PRO A 289 15.53 -33.06 -53.09
C PRO A 289 14.70 -32.87 -51.82
#